data_AF-A0A8J4T063-F1
#
_entry.id   AF-A0A8J4T063-F1
#
_cell.length_a   1.000
_cell.length_b   1.000
_cell.length_c   1.000
_cell.angle_alpha   90.00
_cell.angle_beta   90.00
_cell.angle_gamma   90.00
#
_symmetry.space_group_name_H-M   'P 1'
#
loop_
_entity.id
_entity.type
_entity.pdbx_description
1 polymer ?
#
loop_
_entity_poly.entity_id
_entity_poly.type
_entity_poly.pdbx_seq_one_letter_code
_entity_poly.pdbx_strand_id
1 'polypeptide(L)'
;MGRVVVDSSTCKYYEDRSRMLTKIAQPDEKCAFVFQTFLAFQKDGCSITASPSICRVLEELLPISNTECLVVLLKTMSKNWRAIICSKFGHHLLQKTLLKCLDEPSCTDPLIRDFVCSFLEHVSLNLDLYMGDPFARFTLRLYPQLVAGIRLEKDVITNAYSLECIRICQPFETNYADILDKLINGFLLTSDVYSHCRNESISPFLQVLMMVSYARNISLFIENLEKIAELAALFSKTKKKQRYVLFYCRYLCLSSCATQKCITIIVILYGQV
;
A
#
# COMPACT_ATOMS: atom_id res chain seq x y z
N MET A 1 -23.93 -1.64 9.31
CA MET A 1 -23.66 -0.22 9.61
C MET A 1 -24.47 0.62 8.64
N GLY A 2 -25.17 1.66 9.14
CA GLY A 2 -25.99 2.54 8.31
C GLY A 2 -25.15 3.26 7.25
N ARG A 3 -25.77 3.58 6.11
CA ARG A 3 -25.11 4.33 5.02
C ARG A 3 -24.81 5.73 5.54
N VAL A 4 -23.54 6.06 5.75
CA VAL A 4 -23.13 7.44 6.09
C VAL A 4 -23.37 8.29 4.84
N VAL A 5 -24.35 9.19 4.93
CA VAL A 5 -24.65 10.17 3.87
C VAL A 5 -24.00 11.47 4.29
N VAL A 6 -23.02 11.94 3.50
CA VAL A 6 -22.43 13.26 3.67
C VAL A 6 -23.37 14.28 3.03
N ASP A 7 -23.66 15.37 3.73
CA ASP A 7 -24.57 16.39 3.25
C ASP A 7 -24.03 17.12 2.01
N SER A 8 -24.94 17.64 1.18
CA SER A 8 -24.59 18.28 -0.08
C SER A 8 -23.76 19.55 0.10
N SER A 9 -23.93 20.29 1.21
CA SER A 9 -23.15 21.50 1.49
C SER A 9 -21.68 21.16 1.77
N THR A 10 -21.43 20.11 2.54
CA THR A 10 -20.07 19.61 2.81
C THR A 10 -19.41 19.13 1.52
N CYS A 11 -20.09 18.31 0.70
CA CYS A 11 -19.55 17.90 -0.60
C CYS A 11 -19.20 19.10 -1.49
N LYS A 12 -20.13 20.06 -1.61
CA LYS A 12 -19.93 21.27 -2.40
C LYS A 12 -18.74 22.10 -1.91
N TYR A 13 -18.56 22.21 -0.59
CA TYR A 13 -17.40 22.91 0.00
C TYR A 13 -16.08 22.33 -0.52
N TYR A 14 -15.87 21.01 -0.42
CA TYR A 14 -14.62 20.40 -0.91
C TYR A 14 -14.45 20.52 -2.43
N GLU A 15 -15.53 20.35 -3.20
CA GLU A 15 -15.50 20.54 -4.65
C GLU A 15 -15.13 21.99 -5.04
N ASP A 16 -15.61 22.98 -4.29
CA ASP A 16 -15.19 24.38 -4.41
C ASP A 16 -13.70 24.55 -4.09
N ARG A 17 -13.18 23.86 -3.06
CA ARG A 17 -11.75 23.92 -2.69
C ARG A 17 -10.84 23.44 -3.83
N SER A 18 -11.16 22.32 -4.48
CA SER A 18 -10.38 21.83 -5.63
C SER A 18 -10.43 22.82 -6.80
N ARG A 19 -11.60 23.40 -7.11
CA ARG A 19 -11.74 24.42 -8.16
C ARG A 19 -10.97 25.71 -7.87
N MET A 20 -10.85 26.10 -6.60
CA MET A 20 -10.09 27.29 -6.20
C MET A 20 -8.58 27.05 -6.26
N LEU A 21 -8.11 25.83 -6.01
CA LEU A 21 -6.70 25.48 -6.00
C LEU A 21 -5.97 25.85 -7.30
N THR A 22 -6.64 25.70 -8.45
CA THR A 22 -6.08 26.02 -9.77
C THR A 22 -5.92 27.52 -10.02
N LYS A 23 -6.60 28.36 -9.24
CA LYS A 23 -6.56 29.82 -9.34
C LYS A 23 -5.47 30.45 -8.47
N ILE A 24 -4.90 29.68 -7.53
CA ILE A 24 -3.86 30.17 -6.62
C ILE A 24 -2.50 30.01 -7.32
N ALA A 25 -1.90 31.13 -7.70
CA ALA A 25 -0.63 31.16 -8.40
C ALA A 25 0.57 31.05 -7.44
N GLN A 26 0.48 31.66 -6.26
CA GLN A 26 1.59 31.73 -5.31
C GLN A 26 1.76 30.39 -4.56
N PRO A 27 2.97 29.79 -4.56
CA PRO A 27 3.21 28.50 -3.89
C PRO A 27 2.88 28.50 -2.40
N ASP A 28 3.29 29.54 -1.66
CA ASP A 28 3.07 29.62 -0.22
C ASP A 28 1.59 29.76 0.14
N GLU A 29 0.86 30.59 -0.61
CA GLU A 29 -0.60 30.71 -0.47
C GLU A 29 -1.29 29.38 -0.78
N LYS A 30 -0.77 28.62 -1.76
CA LYS A 30 -1.29 27.30 -2.12
C LYS A 30 -1.08 26.29 -1.01
N CYS A 31 0.11 26.28 -0.38
CA CYS A 31 0.41 25.45 0.78
C CYS A 31 -0.51 25.79 1.97
N ALA A 32 -0.66 27.08 2.29
CA ALA A 32 -1.56 27.53 3.36
C ALA A 32 -3.02 27.14 3.07
N PHE A 33 -3.47 27.29 1.83
CA PHE A 33 -4.81 26.89 1.40
C PHE A 33 -5.05 25.38 1.56
N VAL A 34 -4.07 24.55 1.18
CA VAL A 34 -4.13 23.09 1.37
C VAL A 34 -4.24 22.75 2.85
N PHE A 35 -3.39 23.34 3.70
CA PHE A 35 -3.41 23.12 5.14
C PHE A 35 -4.77 23.48 5.77
N GLN A 36 -5.32 24.64 5.43
CA GLN A 36 -6.65 25.06 5.90
C GLN A 36 -7.77 24.10 5.45
N THR A 37 -7.63 23.49 4.27
CA THR A 37 -8.59 22.48 3.79
C THR A 37 -8.52 21.20 4.63
N PHE A 38 -7.32 20.77 5.04
CA PHE A 38 -7.18 19.62 5.93
C PHE A 38 -7.61 19.91 7.36
N LEU A 39 -7.49 21.14 7.85
CA LEU A 39 -8.10 21.53 9.13
C LEU A 39 -9.63 21.47 9.08
N ALA A 40 -10.25 21.89 7.97
CA ALA A 40 -11.68 21.70 7.77
C ALA A 40 -12.06 20.21 7.79
N PHE A 41 -11.29 19.36 7.10
CA PHE A 41 -11.48 17.90 7.13
C PHE A 41 -11.36 17.33 8.55
N GLN A 42 -10.40 17.79 9.33
CA GLN A 42 -10.25 17.37 10.73
C GLN A 42 -11.49 17.71 11.57
N LYS A 43 -12.09 18.88 11.33
CA LYS A 43 -13.30 19.34 12.01
C LYS A 43 -14.52 18.52 11.61
N ASP A 44 -14.69 18.27 10.32
CA ASP A 44 -15.81 17.50 9.77
C ASP A 44 -15.71 16.00 10.12
N GLY A 45 -14.49 15.52 10.34
CA GLY A 45 -14.21 14.19 10.84
C GLY A 45 -14.07 13.12 9.76
N CYS A 46 -13.51 11.97 10.14
CA CYS A 46 -13.10 10.93 9.20
C CYS A 46 -14.28 10.23 8.50
N SER A 47 -15.51 10.38 8.99
CA SER A 47 -16.73 9.83 8.37
C SER A 47 -17.01 10.38 6.98
N ILE A 48 -16.56 11.60 6.67
CA ILE A 48 -16.80 12.20 5.34
C ILE A 48 -16.00 11.50 4.23
N THR A 49 -15.02 10.66 4.57
CA THR A 49 -14.31 9.79 3.62
C THR A 49 -15.19 8.67 3.05
N ALA A 50 -16.46 8.58 3.46
CA ALA A 50 -17.47 7.79 2.76
C ALA A 50 -17.90 8.43 1.42
N SER A 51 -17.57 9.70 1.17
CA SER A 51 -17.87 10.39 -0.09
C SER A 51 -16.71 10.28 -1.09
N PRO A 52 -16.93 9.75 -2.32
CA PRO A 52 -15.89 9.66 -3.34
C PRO A 52 -15.42 11.02 -3.83
N SER A 53 -16.30 12.03 -3.91
CA SER A 53 -15.90 13.36 -4.38
C SER A 53 -14.97 14.04 -3.39
N ILE A 54 -15.26 13.94 -2.09
CA ILE A 54 -14.40 14.49 -1.04
C ILE A 54 -13.05 13.76 -1.02
N CYS A 55 -13.02 12.42 -1.06
CA CYS A 55 -11.76 11.67 -1.12
C CYS A 55 -10.92 12.11 -2.33
N ARG A 56 -11.52 12.21 -3.52
CA ARG A 56 -10.82 12.66 -4.73
C ARG A 56 -10.21 14.06 -4.56
N VAL A 57 -10.96 15.01 -4.00
CA VAL A 57 -10.44 16.35 -3.70
C VAL A 57 -9.24 16.27 -2.75
N LEU A 58 -9.37 15.57 -1.62
CA LEU A 58 -8.28 15.46 -0.64
C LEU A 58 -7.04 14.81 -1.25
N GLU A 59 -7.22 13.81 -2.13
CA GLU A 59 -6.13 13.18 -2.88
C GLU A 59 -5.46 14.12 -3.89
N GLU A 60 -6.21 15.03 -4.53
CA GLU A 60 -5.67 16.07 -5.43
C GLU A 60 -4.81 17.09 -4.69
N LEU A 61 -5.06 17.31 -3.39
CA LEU A 61 -4.28 18.22 -2.55
C LEU A 61 -3.00 17.60 -1.99
N LEU A 62 -2.94 16.27 -1.86
CA LEU A 62 -1.79 15.54 -1.30
C LEU A 62 -0.44 15.87 -1.97
N PRO A 63 -0.31 16.03 -3.29
CA PRO A 63 0.97 16.38 -3.91
C PRO A 63 1.57 17.69 -3.36
N ILE A 64 0.74 18.66 -2.98
CA ILE A 64 1.16 19.98 -2.48
C ILE A 64 1.32 19.98 -0.95
N SER A 65 0.81 18.96 -0.27
CA SER A 65 0.85 18.86 1.19
C SER A 65 2.28 18.76 1.75
N ASN A 66 2.53 19.45 2.87
CA ASN A 66 3.75 19.38 3.67
C ASN A 66 3.58 18.43 4.88
N THR A 67 4.59 18.32 5.74
CA THR A 67 4.55 17.46 6.94
C THR A 67 3.37 17.79 7.86
N GLU A 68 3.10 19.07 8.12
CA GLU A 68 1.98 19.48 9.00
C GLU A 68 0.62 19.04 8.44
N CYS A 69 0.43 19.13 7.13
CA CYS A 69 -0.76 18.63 6.46
C CYS A 69 -0.94 17.11 6.67
N LEU A 70 0.15 16.34 6.55
CA LEU A 70 0.12 14.89 6.77
C LEU A 70 -0.21 14.55 8.23
N VAL A 71 0.33 15.29 9.20
CA VAL A 71 -0.02 15.14 10.62
C VAL A 71 -1.52 15.35 10.84
N VAL A 72 -2.12 16.39 10.24
CA VAL A 72 -3.56 16.65 10.34
C VAL A 72 -4.39 15.51 9.74
N LEU A 73 -4.00 15.01 8.57
CA LEU A 73 -4.66 13.88 7.92
C LEU A 73 -4.59 12.60 8.76
N LEU A 74 -3.39 12.23 9.21
CA LEU A 74 -3.17 11.03 10.04
C LEU A 74 -3.88 11.15 11.39
N LYS A 75 -3.84 12.31 12.04
CA LYS A 75 -4.60 12.57 13.28
C LYS A 75 -6.11 12.42 13.07
N THR A 76 -6.61 12.76 11.90
CA THR A 76 -8.05 12.63 11.60
C THR A 76 -8.44 11.19 11.33
N MET A 77 -7.65 10.47 10.52
CA MET A 77 -7.92 9.07 10.17
C MET A 77 -7.66 8.10 11.33
N SER A 78 -6.69 8.40 12.19
CA SER A 78 -6.30 7.56 13.34
C SER A 78 -7.39 7.39 14.39
N LYS A 79 -8.38 8.29 14.42
CA LYS A 79 -9.55 8.17 15.28
C LYS A 79 -10.32 6.87 15.07
N ASN A 80 -10.27 6.29 13.85
CA ASN A 80 -10.89 5.01 13.56
C ASN A 80 -10.24 4.33 12.36
N TRP A 81 -9.08 3.68 12.59
CA TRP A 81 -8.36 2.97 11.55
C TRP A 81 -9.23 1.96 10.80
N ARG A 82 -10.00 1.15 11.52
CA ARG A 82 -10.85 0.13 10.92
C ARG A 82 -11.86 0.73 9.94
N ALA A 83 -12.54 1.81 10.30
CA ALA A 83 -13.51 2.44 9.43
C ALA A 83 -12.89 2.94 8.12
N ILE A 84 -11.67 3.49 8.18
CA ILE A 84 -10.97 4.01 7.00
C ILE A 84 -10.40 2.89 6.15
N ILE A 85 -9.75 1.90 6.77
CA ILE A 85 -9.15 0.74 6.09
C ILE A 85 -10.22 -0.06 5.31
N CYS A 86 -11.40 -0.27 5.91
CA CYS A 86 -12.52 -0.97 5.30
C CYS A 86 -13.43 -0.08 4.44
N SER A 87 -13.14 1.22 4.31
CA SER A 87 -13.98 2.15 3.54
C SER A 87 -13.77 1.95 2.04
N LYS A 88 -14.84 1.96 1.25
CA LYS A 88 -14.77 1.89 -0.22
C LYS A 88 -13.91 2.99 -0.85
N PHE A 89 -13.84 4.17 -0.22
CA PHE A 89 -13.10 5.32 -0.76
C PHE A 89 -11.98 5.79 0.17
N GLY A 90 -12.24 5.81 1.49
CA GLY A 90 -11.27 6.30 2.48
C GLY A 90 -9.94 5.53 2.48
N HIS A 91 -9.96 4.25 2.11
CA HIS A 91 -8.74 3.45 2.03
C HIS A 91 -7.74 3.98 0.98
N HIS A 92 -8.21 4.56 -0.13
CA HIS A 92 -7.34 5.16 -1.15
C HIS A 92 -6.63 6.42 -0.64
N LEU A 93 -7.36 7.31 0.03
CA LEU A 93 -6.80 8.50 0.66
C LEU A 93 -5.76 8.11 1.71
N LEU A 94 -6.07 7.13 2.56
CA LEU A 94 -5.14 6.61 3.56
C LEU A 94 -3.87 6.07 2.91
N GLN A 95 -4.00 5.26 1.85
CA GLN A 95 -2.85 4.69 1.15
C GLN A 95 -1.91 5.77 0.59
N LYS A 96 -2.47 6.77 -0.10
CA LYS A 96 -1.69 7.87 -0.66
C LYS A 96 -1.03 8.71 0.43
N THR A 97 -1.72 8.93 1.55
CA THR A 97 -1.18 9.64 2.72
C THR A 97 0.00 8.89 3.32
N LEU A 98 -0.15 7.58 3.60
CA LEU A 98 0.91 6.74 4.19
C LEU A 98 2.12 6.62 3.25
N LEU A 99 1.90 6.45 1.95
CA LEU A 99 3.00 6.43 0.96
C LEU A 99 3.77 7.74 0.91
N LYS A 100 3.08 8.88 1.05
CA LYS A 100 3.73 10.19 1.11
C LYS A 100 4.51 10.39 2.41
N CYS A 101 4.14 9.72 3.50
CA CYS A 101 4.90 9.74 4.75
C CYS A 101 6.29 9.09 4.61
N LEU A 102 6.51 8.25 3.59
CA LEU A 102 7.84 7.67 3.29
C LEU A 102 8.80 8.67 2.61
N ASP A 103 8.32 9.81 2.13
CA ASP A 103 9.15 10.83 1.49
C ASP A 103 9.79 11.78 2.54
N GLU A 104 11.03 12.20 2.30
CA GLU A 104 11.69 13.25 3.11
C GLU A 104 11.02 14.62 2.90
N PRO A 105 10.89 15.47 3.94
CA PRO A 105 11.34 15.25 5.32
C PRO A 105 10.32 14.52 6.23
N SER A 106 9.22 13.99 5.67
CA SER A 106 8.08 13.49 6.46
C SER A 106 8.41 12.21 7.25
N CYS A 107 9.27 11.35 6.71
CA CYS A 107 9.61 10.06 7.33
C CYS A 107 10.46 10.19 8.61
N THR A 108 11.07 11.35 8.84
CA THR A 108 11.87 11.65 10.03
C THR A 108 11.09 12.44 11.09
N ASP A 109 9.90 12.95 10.77
CA ASP A 109 9.05 13.69 11.70
C ASP A 109 8.48 12.79 12.82
N PRO A 110 8.69 13.11 14.11
CA PRO A 110 8.25 12.26 15.22
C PRO A 110 6.74 11.99 15.25
N LEU A 111 5.90 12.98 14.94
CA LEU A 111 4.46 12.82 14.97
C LEU A 111 3.98 11.92 13.83
N ILE A 112 4.57 12.07 12.64
CA ILE A 112 4.31 11.14 11.53
C ILE A 112 4.69 9.72 11.93
N ARG A 113 5.88 9.53 12.53
CA ARG A 113 6.33 8.21 12.99
C ARG A 113 5.35 7.61 14.00
N ASP A 114 4.92 8.36 15.01
CA ASP A 114 3.96 7.89 16.02
C ASP A 114 2.64 7.43 15.39
N PHE A 115 2.07 8.22 14.46
CA PHE A 115 0.83 7.84 13.79
C PHE A 115 1.01 6.62 12.87
N VAL A 116 2.12 6.53 12.14
CA VAL A 116 2.39 5.39 11.27
C VAL A 116 2.62 4.12 12.11
N CYS A 117 3.38 4.20 13.20
CA CYS A 117 3.56 3.07 14.12
C CYS A 117 2.23 2.61 14.74
N SER A 118 1.37 3.55 15.16
CA SER A 118 0.01 3.20 15.62
C SER A 118 -0.82 2.49 14.54
N PHE A 119 -0.71 2.92 13.29
CA PHE A 119 -1.34 2.22 12.16
C PHE A 119 -0.76 0.81 11.97
N LEU A 120 0.57 0.66 12.03
CA LEU A 120 1.26 -0.63 11.88
C LEU A 120 0.86 -1.62 12.98
N GLU A 121 0.81 -1.17 14.23
CA GLU A 121 0.32 -1.95 15.37
C GLU A 121 -1.15 -2.35 15.18
N HIS A 122 -2.00 -1.41 14.76
CA HIS A 122 -3.41 -1.71 14.50
C HIS A 122 -3.58 -2.76 13.41
N VAL A 123 -2.83 -2.67 12.31
CA VAL A 123 -2.89 -3.65 11.22
C VAL A 123 -2.36 -5.00 11.67
N SER A 124 -1.27 -5.06 12.44
CA SER A 124 -0.68 -6.32 12.90
C SER A 124 -1.66 -7.12 13.78
N LEU A 125 -2.37 -6.44 14.67
CA LEU A 125 -3.37 -7.05 15.56
C LEU A 125 -4.64 -7.51 14.83
N ASN A 126 -4.89 -7.03 13.60
CA ASN A 126 -6.13 -7.27 12.85
C ASN A 126 -5.87 -7.87 11.46
N LEU A 127 -4.66 -8.39 11.20
CA LEU A 127 -4.22 -8.78 9.87
C LEU A 127 -5.15 -9.82 9.22
N ASP A 128 -5.49 -10.87 9.97
CA ASP A 128 -6.38 -11.95 9.50
C ASP A 128 -7.78 -11.45 9.15
N LEU A 129 -8.31 -10.52 9.94
CA LEU A 129 -9.60 -9.90 9.70
C LEU A 129 -9.60 -9.07 8.41
N TYR A 130 -8.50 -8.38 8.12
CA TYR A 130 -8.38 -7.54 6.92
C TYR A 130 -8.07 -8.31 5.64
N MET A 131 -7.49 -9.50 5.72
CA MET A 131 -7.23 -10.33 4.52
C MET A 131 -8.52 -10.72 3.79
N GLY A 132 -9.62 -10.91 4.53
CA GLY A 132 -10.93 -11.25 3.97
C GLY A 132 -11.76 -10.05 3.53
N ASP A 133 -11.39 -8.82 3.90
CA ASP A 133 -12.19 -7.63 3.60
C ASP A 133 -11.90 -7.11 2.17
N PRO A 134 -12.95 -6.79 1.38
CA PRO A 134 -12.80 -6.44 -0.03
C PRO A 134 -12.01 -5.16 -0.27
N PHE A 135 -11.94 -4.25 0.71
CA PHE A 135 -11.25 -2.97 0.61
C PHE A 135 -9.94 -2.95 1.43
N ALA A 136 -9.95 -3.54 2.63
CA ALA A 136 -8.78 -3.57 3.49
C ALA A 136 -7.59 -4.27 2.82
N ARG A 137 -7.84 -5.31 2.02
CA ARG A 137 -6.82 -6.05 1.25
C ARG A 137 -5.95 -5.18 0.34
N PHE A 138 -6.42 -4.00 -0.07
CA PHE A 138 -5.58 -3.06 -0.81
C PHE A 138 -4.61 -2.33 0.13
N THR A 139 -5.09 -1.90 1.29
CA THR A 139 -4.29 -1.21 2.31
C THR A 139 -3.28 -2.16 2.96
N LEU A 140 -3.63 -3.44 3.12
CA LEU A 140 -2.70 -4.46 3.61
C LEU A 140 -1.44 -4.60 2.75
N ARG A 141 -1.52 -4.31 1.44
CA ARG A 141 -0.33 -4.31 0.57
C ARG A 141 0.68 -3.23 0.95
N LEU A 142 0.25 -2.17 1.64
CA LEU A 142 1.17 -1.17 2.18
C LEU A 142 1.84 -1.61 3.47
N TYR A 143 1.29 -2.57 4.20
CA TYR A 143 1.82 -2.96 5.50
C TYR A 143 3.30 -3.39 5.45
N PRO A 144 3.71 -4.39 4.64
CA PRO A 144 5.12 -4.76 4.53
C PRO A 144 6.00 -3.63 3.98
N GLN A 145 5.45 -2.78 3.10
CA GLN A 145 6.13 -1.60 2.58
C GLN A 145 6.48 -0.60 3.69
N LEU A 146 5.51 -0.28 4.55
CA LEU A 146 5.69 0.68 5.64
C LEU A 146 6.58 0.13 6.76
N VAL A 147 6.37 -1.13 7.18
CA VAL A 147 7.24 -1.82 8.15
C VAL A 147 8.69 -1.72 7.68
N ALA A 148 8.94 -2.14 6.44
CA ALA A 148 10.28 -2.20 5.90
C ALA A 148 10.76 -0.87 5.33
N GLY A 149 10.02 0.25 5.42
CA GLY A 149 10.41 1.51 4.78
C GLY A 149 10.77 1.37 3.29
N ILE A 150 9.93 0.69 2.51
CA ILE A 150 10.08 0.49 1.07
C ILE A 150 8.89 1.13 0.37
N ARG A 151 9.14 1.93 -0.66
CA ARG A 151 8.09 2.45 -1.53
C ARG A 151 8.12 1.72 -2.87
N LEU A 152 7.03 1.03 -3.18
CA LEU A 152 6.81 0.39 -4.46
C LEU A 152 5.86 1.25 -5.29
N GLU A 153 6.33 1.69 -6.45
CA GLU A 153 5.50 2.39 -7.41
C GLU A 153 5.03 1.42 -8.49
N LYS A 154 3.79 1.62 -8.93
CA LYS A 154 3.24 0.89 -10.06
C LYS A 154 3.54 1.65 -11.33
N ASP A 155 3.96 0.93 -12.35
CA ASP A 155 4.04 1.47 -13.69
C ASP A 155 2.64 1.88 -14.18
N VAL A 156 2.54 3.08 -14.77
CA VAL A 156 1.26 3.69 -15.13
C VAL A 156 0.58 2.94 -16.28
N ILE A 157 1.37 2.32 -17.16
CA ILE A 157 0.88 1.65 -18.38
C ILE A 157 0.44 0.22 -18.06
N THR A 158 1.30 -0.53 -17.38
CA THR A 158 1.12 -1.96 -17.10
C THR A 158 0.39 -2.21 -15.78
N ASN A 159 0.25 -1.20 -14.91
CA ASN A 159 -0.31 -1.32 -13.56
C ASN A 159 0.43 -2.37 -12.69
N ALA A 160 1.65 -2.72 -13.10
CA ALA A 160 2.51 -3.70 -12.45
C ALA A 160 3.51 -3.01 -11.54
N TYR A 161 3.97 -3.73 -10.51
CA TYR A 161 5.13 -3.28 -9.76
C TYR A 161 6.39 -3.61 -10.57
N SER A 162 7.29 -2.62 -10.67
CA SER A 162 8.61 -2.78 -11.27
C SER A 162 9.68 -2.77 -10.18
N LEU A 163 10.60 -3.72 -10.26
CA LEU A 163 11.76 -3.78 -9.35
C LEU A 163 12.73 -2.62 -9.59
N GLU A 164 12.71 -2.04 -10.80
CA GLU A 164 13.53 -0.87 -11.17
C GLU A 164 13.00 0.42 -10.50
N CYS A 165 11.74 0.43 -10.03
CA CYS A 165 11.09 1.59 -9.40
C CYS A 165 11.05 1.48 -7.86
N ILE A 166 11.76 0.54 -7.25
CA ILE A 166 11.80 0.40 -5.80
C ILE A 166 12.62 1.53 -5.20
N ARG A 167 12.02 2.26 -4.26
CA ARG A 167 12.72 3.26 -3.45
C ARG A 167 12.88 2.73 -2.03
N ILE A 168 14.12 2.70 -1.55
CA ILE A 168 14.46 2.35 -0.16
C ILE A 168 14.39 3.64 0.68
N CYS A 169 13.50 3.66 1.66
CA CYS A 169 13.32 4.75 2.61
C CYS A 169 13.81 4.33 4.00
N GLN A 170 13.71 5.23 4.98
CA GLN A 170 13.95 4.86 6.39
C GLN A 170 12.73 4.11 6.95
N PRO A 171 12.91 2.93 7.59
CA PRO A 171 11.84 2.27 8.33
C PRO A 171 11.32 3.10 9.50
N PHE A 172 10.01 3.00 9.77
CA PHE A 172 9.38 3.63 10.92
C PHE A 172 9.69 2.89 12.23
N GLU A 173 9.72 1.56 12.17
CA GLU A 173 10.04 0.68 13.30
C GLU A 173 11.51 0.26 13.29
N THR A 174 12.16 0.22 14.46
CA THR A 174 13.57 -0.20 14.58
C THR A 174 13.74 -1.71 14.47
N ASN A 175 12.74 -2.48 14.90
CA ASN A 175 12.67 -3.94 14.82
C ASN A 175 12.02 -4.44 13.51
N TYR A 176 12.02 -3.63 12.44
CA TYR A 176 11.36 -3.98 11.18
C TYR A 176 11.82 -5.33 10.59
N ALA A 177 13.07 -5.72 10.82
CA ALA A 177 13.63 -6.99 10.35
C ALA A 177 12.90 -8.18 10.97
N ASP A 178 12.68 -8.16 12.30
CA ASP A 178 11.96 -9.22 13.01
C ASP A 178 10.50 -9.32 12.56
N ILE A 179 9.86 -8.17 12.30
CA ILE A 179 8.48 -8.12 11.80
C ILE A 179 8.42 -8.70 10.38
N LEU A 180 9.38 -8.32 9.52
CA LEU A 180 9.46 -8.83 8.15
C LEU A 180 9.72 -10.35 8.14
N ASP A 181 10.59 -10.86 9.00
CA ASP A 181 10.86 -12.29 9.12
C ASP A 181 9.62 -13.06 9.60
N LYS A 182 8.84 -12.52 10.55
CA LYS A 182 7.56 -13.10 10.95
C LYS A 182 6.58 -13.17 9.78
N LEU A 183 6.49 -12.11 8.96
CA LEU A 183 5.64 -12.10 7.78
C LEU A 183 6.10 -13.13 6.74
N ILE A 184 7.41 -13.21 6.44
CA ILE A 184 7.96 -14.18 5.49
C ILE A 184 7.66 -15.61 5.96
N ASN A 185 7.90 -15.91 7.24
CA ASN A 185 7.61 -17.23 7.79
C ASN A 185 6.12 -17.57 7.78
N GLY A 186 5.27 -16.62 8.16
CA GLY A 186 3.82 -16.82 8.23
C GLY A 186 3.13 -16.95 6.86
N PHE A 187 3.66 -16.30 5.82
CA PHE A 187 2.98 -16.20 4.53
C PHE A 187 3.71 -16.85 3.35
N LEU A 188 5.04 -16.80 3.30
CA LEU A 188 5.83 -17.31 2.17
C LEU A 188 6.46 -18.69 2.45
N LEU A 189 6.74 -19.01 3.72
CA LEU A 189 7.36 -20.28 4.13
C LEU A 189 6.41 -21.22 4.90
N THR A 190 5.12 -20.90 4.91
CA THR A 190 4.06 -21.72 5.50
C THR A 190 3.66 -22.88 4.58
N SER A 191 3.14 -23.98 5.15
CA SER A 191 2.55 -25.09 4.39
C SER A 191 1.36 -24.65 3.53
N ASP A 192 0.69 -23.56 3.92
CA ASP A 192 -0.50 -23.08 3.23
C ASP A 192 -0.18 -22.20 2.03
N VAL A 193 1.10 -21.91 1.73
CA VAL A 193 1.51 -20.96 0.69
C VAL A 193 0.91 -21.34 -0.66
N TYR A 194 0.82 -22.64 -1.00
CA TYR A 194 0.14 -23.12 -2.20
C TYR A 194 -1.30 -22.59 -2.35
N SER A 195 -2.06 -22.57 -1.25
CA SER A 195 -3.43 -22.05 -1.21
C SER A 195 -3.46 -20.52 -1.23
N HIS A 196 -2.58 -19.86 -0.48
CA HIS A 196 -2.51 -18.41 -0.37
C HIS A 196 -2.20 -17.76 -1.71
N CYS A 197 -1.30 -18.40 -2.45
CA CYS A 197 -0.91 -18.02 -3.78
C CYS A 197 -2.08 -17.95 -4.77
N ARG A 198 -3.06 -18.84 -4.63
CA ARG A 198 -4.26 -18.94 -5.49
C ARG A 198 -5.44 -18.12 -4.95
N ASN A 199 -5.31 -17.54 -3.78
CA ASN A 199 -6.33 -16.69 -3.19
C ASN A 199 -6.20 -15.26 -3.75
N GLU A 200 -7.23 -14.78 -4.43
CA GLU A 200 -7.23 -13.46 -5.09
C GLU A 200 -7.02 -12.28 -4.12
N SER A 201 -7.38 -12.44 -2.85
CA SER A 201 -7.19 -11.41 -1.82
C SER A 201 -5.78 -11.43 -1.22
N ILE A 202 -5.18 -12.62 -1.03
CA ILE A 202 -3.88 -12.79 -0.36
C ILE A 202 -2.72 -12.73 -1.35
N SER A 203 -2.88 -13.28 -2.56
CA SER A 203 -1.81 -13.36 -3.57
C SER A 203 -1.14 -12.01 -3.87
N PRO A 204 -1.88 -10.88 -4.03
CA PRO A 204 -1.24 -9.58 -4.22
C PRO A 204 -0.42 -9.10 -3.01
N PHE A 205 -0.81 -9.48 -1.78
CA PHE A 205 -0.03 -9.19 -0.58
C PHE A 205 1.29 -9.98 -0.58
N LEU A 206 1.25 -11.27 -0.95
CA LEU A 206 2.46 -12.09 -1.09
C LEU A 206 3.45 -11.52 -2.11
N GLN A 207 2.94 -11.03 -3.24
CA GLN A 207 3.78 -10.40 -4.27
C GLN A 207 4.53 -9.19 -3.72
N VAL A 208 3.83 -8.33 -2.97
CA VAL A 208 4.47 -7.19 -2.31
C VAL A 208 5.47 -7.63 -1.24
N LEU A 209 5.13 -8.63 -0.44
CA LEU A 209 6.04 -9.17 0.59
C LEU A 209 7.32 -9.73 -0.04
N MET A 210 7.23 -10.43 -1.17
CA MET A 210 8.40 -10.89 -1.92
C MET A 210 9.27 -9.74 -2.42
N MET A 211 8.67 -8.69 -3.00
CA MET A 211 9.43 -7.51 -3.47
C MET A 211 10.10 -6.76 -2.33
N VAL A 212 9.42 -6.61 -1.20
CA VAL A 212 9.98 -5.98 0.01
C VAL A 212 11.12 -6.82 0.58
N SER A 213 10.95 -8.14 0.67
CA SER A 213 12.00 -9.07 1.12
C SER A 213 13.23 -9.02 0.22
N TYR A 214 13.04 -9.05 -1.11
CA TYR A 214 14.10 -8.87 -2.09
C TYR A 214 14.86 -7.56 -1.90
N ALA A 215 14.14 -6.44 -1.71
CA ALA A 215 14.73 -5.12 -1.59
C ALA A 215 15.53 -4.93 -0.28
N ARG A 216 15.13 -5.58 0.82
CA ARG A 216 15.78 -5.42 2.13
C ARG A 216 16.87 -6.45 2.42
N ASN A 217 16.72 -7.68 1.93
CA ASN A 217 17.69 -8.73 2.17
C ASN A 217 17.72 -9.73 1.00
N ILE A 218 18.38 -9.32 -0.08
CA ILE A 218 18.48 -10.13 -1.31
C ILE A 218 19.08 -11.52 -1.05
N SER A 219 20.09 -11.62 -0.18
CA SER A 219 20.75 -12.89 0.14
C SER A 219 19.77 -13.86 0.79
N LEU A 220 19.09 -13.42 1.86
CA LEU A 220 18.09 -14.23 2.56
C LEU A 220 16.88 -14.56 1.67
N PHE A 221 16.49 -13.62 0.79
CA PHE A 221 15.43 -13.86 -0.17
C PHE A 221 15.81 -14.97 -1.16
N ILE A 222 17.03 -14.94 -1.71
CA ILE A 222 17.53 -15.97 -2.63
C ILE A 222 17.61 -17.33 -1.95
N GLU A 223 18.10 -17.40 -0.71
CA GLU A 223 18.15 -18.64 0.08
C GLU A 223 16.76 -19.24 0.30
N ASN A 224 15.76 -18.39 0.57
CA ASN A 224 14.39 -18.83 0.77
C ASN A 224 13.63 -19.13 -0.54
N LEU A 225 14.09 -18.61 -1.68
CA LEU A 225 13.35 -18.68 -2.94
C LEU A 225 13.08 -20.12 -3.39
N GLU A 226 14.06 -21.02 -3.25
CA GLU A 226 13.90 -22.43 -3.59
C GLU A 226 12.80 -23.09 -2.75
N LYS A 227 12.81 -22.82 -1.44
CA LYS A 227 11.82 -23.35 -0.50
C LYS A 227 10.43 -22.78 -0.75
N ILE A 228 10.32 -21.47 -1.00
CA ILE A 228 9.04 -20.82 -1.38
C ILE A 228 8.48 -21.49 -2.64
N ALA A 229 9.32 -21.69 -3.65
CA ALA A 229 8.88 -22.26 -4.92
C ALA A 229 8.48 -23.74 -4.82
N GLU A 230 9.16 -24.50 -3.96
CA GLU A 230 8.78 -25.88 -3.62
C GLU A 230 7.43 -25.93 -2.91
N LEU A 231 7.26 -25.15 -1.84
CA LEU A 231 6.01 -25.11 -1.06
C LEU A 231 4.83 -24.57 -1.87
N ALA A 232 5.06 -23.64 -2.80
CA ALA A 232 4.06 -23.15 -3.74
C ALA A 232 3.78 -24.12 -4.91
N ALA A 233 4.49 -25.25 -4.97
CA ALA A 233 4.43 -26.29 -6.00
C ALA A 233 4.70 -25.81 -7.43
N LEU A 234 5.54 -24.78 -7.60
CA LEU A 234 5.82 -24.12 -8.89
C LEU A 234 6.54 -25.04 -9.89
N PHE A 235 7.32 -26.01 -9.41
CA PHE A 235 8.19 -26.86 -10.24
C PHE A 235 7.78 -28.34 -10.30
N SER A 236 6.55 -28.66 -9.88
CA SER A 236 6.06 -30.03 -9.72
C SER A 236 6.02 -30.89 -11.01
N LYS A 237 6.33 -30.33 -12.20
CA LYS A 237 6.28 -31.04 -13.50
C LYS A 237 7.56 -31.03 -14.35
N THR A 238 8.67 -30.39 -13.97
CA THR A 238 9.85 -30.29 -14.84
C THR A 238 11.14 -30.75 -14.16
N LYS A 239 11.71 -31.87 -14.66
CA LYS A 239 12.97 -32.51 -14.21
C LYS A 239 14.26 -31.67 -14.46
N LYS A 240 14.19 -30.34 -14.55
CA LYS A 240 15.36 -29.47 -14.78
C LYS A 240 15.44 -28.39 -13.70
N LYS A 241 15.87 -28.78 -12.50
CA LYS A 241 16.02 -27.91 -11.31
C LYS A 241 17.04 -26.77 -11.45
N GLN A 242 17.97 -26.80 -12.41
CA GLN A 242 19.21 -25.98 -12.33
C GLN A 242 19.29 -24.74 -13.25
N ARG A 243 18.35 -24.47 -14.16
CA ARG A 243 18.50 -23.37 -15.15
C ARG A 243 17.60 -22.16 -14.97
N TYR A 244 16.68 -22.18 -14.01
CA TYR A 244 15.65 -21.13 -13.93
C TYR A 244 16.02 -19.99 -12.97
N VAL A 245 16.85 -20.23 -11.95
CA VAL A 245 17.17 -19.26 -10.87
C VAL A 245 17.70 -17.91 -11.40
N LEU A 246 18.39 -17.90 -12.54
CA LEU A 246 18.98 -16.70 -13.17
C LEU A 246 18.01 -15.83 -14.01
N PHE A 247 16.77 -16.27 -14.23
CA PHE A 247 15.77 -15.54 -15.05
C PHE A 247 14.70 -14.81 -14.23
N TYR A 248 14.82 -14.82 -12.89
CA TYR A 248 13.81 -14.33 -11.96
C TYR A 248 14.11 -12.90 -11.46
N CYS A 249 13.80 -11.83 -12.19
CA CYS A 249 13.22 -10.57 -11.65
C CYS A 249 13.08 -9.46 -12.72
N ARG A 250 11.90 -9.24 -13.34
CA ARG A 250 11.68 -8.09 -14.24
C ARG A 250 10.27 -7.52 -14.26
N TYR A 251 9.20 -8.30 -14.09
CA TYR A 251 7.84 -7.74 -13.94
C TYR A 251 6.96 -8.70 -13.14
N LEU A 252 6.39 -8.25 -12.01
CA LEU A 252 5.30 -8.94 -11.32
C LEU A 252 3.98 -8.28 -11.77
N CYS A 253 3.40 -8.78 -12.85
CA CYS A 253 2.16 -8.25 -13.41
C CYS A 253 0.99 -9.23 -13.18
N LEU A 254 -0.07 -8.73 -12.55
CA LEU A 254 -1.41 -9.32 -12.58
C LEU A 254 -2.25 -8.52 -13.57
N SER A 255 -2.38 -9.00 -14.81
CA SER A 255 -3.56 -8.71 -15.61
C SER A 255 -3.73 -9.72 -16.74
N SER A 256 -4.95 -10.26 -16.83
CA SER A 256 -5.51 -10.91 -18.01
C SER A 256 -5.43 -9.99 -19.23
N CYS A 257 -4.45 -10.18 -20.10
CA CYS A 257 -4.55 -9.70 -21.47
C CYS A 257 -3.68 -10.54 -22.38
N ALA A 258 -4.33 -11.38 -23.17
CA ALA A 258 -3.70 -12.12 -24.25
C ALA A 258 -3.31 -11.12 -25.34
N THR A 259 -2.01 -10.86 -25.51
CA THR A 259 -1.29 -10.84 -26.80
C THR A 259 0.08 -10.16 -26.62
N GLN A 260 1.06 -10.68 -27.37
CA GLN A 260 2.41 -10.19 -27.63
C GLN A 260 3.56 -10.58 -26.68
N LYS A 261 4.63 -11.02 -27.37
CA LYS A 261 5.82 -11.71 -26.90
C LYS A 261 6.76 -10.76 -26.15
N CYS A 262 6.80 -10.86 -24.83
CA CYS A 262 7.91 -10.37 -24.00
C CYS A 262 8.11 -11.34 -22.82
N ILE A 263 9.37 -11.63 -22.51
CA ILE A 263 9.77 -12.50 -21.39
C ILE A 263 9.23 -11.90 -20.09
N THR A 264 8.17 -12.51 -19.59
CA THR A 264 7.37 -12.08 -18.44
C THR A 264 7.69 -13.00 -17.28
N ILE A 265 7.99 -12.43 -16.11
CA ILE A 265 8.03 -13.21 -14.87
C ILE A 265 6.61 -13.31 -14.38
N ILE A 266 5.93 -14.29 -14.94
CA ILE A 266 4.72 -14.76 -14.34
C ILE A 266 5.19 -15.64 -13.18
N VAL A 267 5.12 -15.13 -11.95
CA VAL A 267 4.89 -16.04 -10.82
C VAL A 267 3.47 -16.54 -11.05
N ILE A 268 3.34 -17.60 -11.85
CA ILE A 268 2.06 -18.29 -12.08
C ILE A 268 1.72 -18.94 -10.75
N LEU A 269 1.04 -18.17 -9.92
CA LEU A 269 0.24 -18.67 -8.81
C LEU A 269 -1.19 -18.98 -9.29
N TYR A 270 -1.34 -19.39 -10.55
CA TYR A 270 -2.57 -19.93 -11.10
C TYR A 270 -2.34 -21.39 -11.47
N GLY A 271 -2.77 -22.28 -10.59
CA GLY A 271 -3.15 -23.61 -11.02
C GLY A 271 -4.66 -23.65 -11.08
N GLN A 272 -5.23 -23.78 -12.27
CA GLN A 272 -6.33 -24.71 -12.51
C GLN A 272 -6.26 -25.23 -13.95
N VAL A 273 -6.77 -26.46 -14.05
CA VAL A 273 -6.86 -27.42 -15.15
C VAL A 273 -7.37 -26.84 -16.45
#